data_AF-M0D4X4-F1
#
_entry.id   AF-M0D4X4-F1
#
_cell.length_a   1.000
_cell.length_b   1.000
_cell.length_c   1.000
_cell.angle_alpha   90.00
_cell.angle_beta   90.00
_cell.angle_gamma   90.00
#
_symmetry.space_group_name_H-M   'P 1'
#
loop_
_entity.id
_entity.type
_entity.pdbx_description
1 polymer ?
#
loop_
_entity_poly.entity_id
_entity_poly.type
_entity_poly.pdbx_seq_one_letter_code
_entity_poly.pdbx_strand_id
1 'polypeptide(L)'
;MSEQEEGLPSSDEEWRERLTDEEYKILREQGTEPKFSGEFLDVDEEGEFTCAGCGTELFSTDQQYDAGHGWPSFFDVIEDGNVETKLDTSHGMRRTEVVCGTCGGHLGHVFDDGPDPTGKRYCINSAALDFDGDE
;
A
#
# COMPACT_ATOMS: atom_id res chain seq x y z
N MET A 1 -18.13 -13.55 -12.45
CA MET A 1 -17.80 -14.66 -11.53
C MET A 1 -16.39 -14.34 -11.08
N SER A 2 -16.25 -13.74 -9.90
CA SER A 2 -14.93 -13.41 -9.33
C SER A 2 -14.61 -14.48 -8.32
N GLU A 3 -13.78 -15.43 -8.72
CA GLU A 3 -13.31 -16.57 -7.91
C GLU A 3 -12.14 -16.19 -6.97
N GLN A 4 -12.00 -14.91 -6.60
CA GLN A 4 -10.89 -14.45 -5.75
C GLN A 4 -11.28 -14.11 -4.29
N GLU A 5 -12.56 -14.22 -3.91
CA GLU A 5 -13.03 -13.93 -2.54
C GLU A 5 -12.85 -15.12 -1.55
N GLU A 6 -12.45 -16.30 -2.00
CA GLU A 6 -12.51 -17.53 -1.18
C GLU A 6 -11.33 -17.72 -0.20
N GLY A 7 -10.35 -16.82 -0.17
CA GLY A 7 -9.15 -16.93 0.68
C GLY A 7 -8.90 -15.78 1.65
N LEU A 8 -9.76 -14.75 1.66
CA LEU A 8 -9.56 -13.57 2.49
C LEU A 8 -10.23 -13.74 3.86
N PRO A 9 -9.53 -13.37 4.95
CA PRO A 9 -10.14 -13.37 6.27
C PRO A 9 -11.36 -12.47 6.32
N SER A 10 -12.47 -12.98 6.87
CA SER A 10 -13.75 -12.26 6.91
C SER A 10 -13.97 -11.50 8.23
N SER A 11 -13.23 -11.87 9.28
CA SER A 11 -13.29 -11.26 10.60
C SER A 11 -11.99 -10.58 11.00
N ASP A 12 -12.09 -9.54 11.83
CA ASP A 12 -10.93 -8.85 12.42
C ASP A 12 -10.00 -9.77 13.20
N GLU A 13 -10.55 -10.78 13.88
CA GLU A 13 -9.79 -11.77 14.64
C GLU A 13 -8.85 -12.57 13.73
N GLU A 14 -9.34 -13.07 12.59
CA GLU A 14 -8.50 -13.79 11.61
C GLU A 14 -7.44 -12.89 10.98
N TRP A 15 -7.78 -11.62 10.74
CA TRP A 15 -6.80 -10.64 10.26
C TRP A 15 -5.69 -10.41 11.28
N ARG A 16 -6.00 -10.35 12.58
CA ARG A 16 -5.00 -10.23 13.66
C ARG A 16 -4.17 -11.49 13.88
N GLU A 17 -4.68 -12.66 13.48
CA GLU A 17 -3.90 -13.90 13.50
C GLU A 17 -2.95 -13.99 12.30
N ARG A 18 -3.33 -13.39 11.16
CA ARG A 18 -2.52 -13.37 9.93
C ARG A 18 -1.50 -12.24 9.89
N LEU A 19 -1.89 -11.05 10.36
CA LEU A 19 -1.10 -9.83 10.35
C LEU A 19 -0.57 -9.50 11.74
N THR A 20 0.55 -8.80 11.81
CA THR A 20 1.00 -8.18 13.05
C THR A 20 0.07 -7.04 13.48
N ASP A 21 0.13 -6.67 14.76
CA ASP A 21 -0.64 -5.54 15.31
C ASP A 21 -0.45 -4.23 14.52
N GLU A 22 0.74 -4.00 13.95
CA GLU A 22 1.04 -2.80 13.17
C GLU A 22 0.40 -2.85 11.78
N GLU A 23 0.59 -3.94 11.04
CA GLU A 23 -0.02 -4.16 9.73
C GLU A 23 -1.56 -4.11 9.83
N TYR A 24 -2.14 -4.77 10.84
CA TYR A 24 -3.59 -4.75 11.09
C TYR A 24 -4.08 -3.32 11.31
N LYS A 25 -3.38 -2.55 12.15
CA LYS A 25 -3.75 -1.17 12.47
C LYS A 25 -3.70 -0.28 11.23
N ILE A 26 -2.71 -0.48 10.35
CA ILE A 26 -2.60 0.30 9.13
C ILE A 26 -3.68 -0.12 8.12
N LEU A 27 -3.73 -1.40 7.76
CA LEU A 27 -4.65 -1.94 6.75
C LEU A 27 -6.13 -1.85 7.14
N ARG A 28 -6.47 -2.02 8.43
CA ARG A 28 -7.88 -2.09 8.89
C ARG A 28 -8.30 -0.87 9.70
N GLU A 29 -7.42 -0.30 10.52
CA GLU A 29 -7.74 0.89 11.32
C GLU A 29 -7.33 2.21 10.65
N GLN A 30 -6.91 2.18 9.38
CA GLN A 30 -6.42 3.35 8.63
C GLN A 30 -5.29 4.06 9.39
N GLY A 31 -4.46 3.27 10.08
CA GLY A 31 -3.29 3.74 10.78
C GLY A 31 -2.24 4.28 9.82
N THR A 32 -1.29 5.03 10.36
CA THR A 32 -0.11 5.47 9.62
C THR A 32 1.11 5.12 10.45
N GLU A 33 2.07 4.44 9.83
CA GLU A 33 3.32 4.07 10.51
C GLU A 33 4.14 5.32 10.88
N PRO A 34 4.95 5.26 11.94
CA PRO A 34 5.89 6.32 12.23
C PRO A 34 6.92 6.47 11.10
N LYS A 35 7.18 7.71 10.69
CA LYS A 35 8.20 8.06 9.68
C LYS A 35 9.54 7.39 9.97
N PHE A 36 10.21 6.92 8.92
CA PHE A 36 11.51 6.23 9.00
C PHE A 36 11.52 4.93 9.82
N SER A 37 10.35 4.33 10.07
CA SER A 37 10.26 3.07 10.81
C SER A 37 10.00 1.86 9.91
N GLY A 38 9.60 2.08 8.66
CA GLY A 38 9.32 1.01 7.70
C GLY A 38 10.57 0.28 7.25
N GLU A 39 10.48 -1.05 7.13
CA GLU A 39 11.59 -1.88 6.64
C GLU A 39 11.86 -1.64 5.14
N PHE A 40 10.82 -1.26 4.38
CA PHE A 40 10.86 -1.04 2.93
C PHE A 40 11.11 0.41 2.49
N LEU A 41 11.80 1.19 3.32
CA LEU A 41 12.12 2.59 3.02
C LEU A 41 13.11 2.75 1.86
N ASP A 42 14.04 1.80 1.73
CA ASP A 42 15.14 1.83 0.76
C ASP A 42 15.35 0.39 0.30
N VAL A 43 14.51 -0.07 -0.63
CA VAL A 43 14.65 -1.38 -1.25
C VAL A 43 15.34 -1.19 -2.59
N ASP A 44 16.62 -1.55 -2.65
CA ASP A 44 17.42 -1.53 -3.88
C ASP A 44 17.31 -2.86 -4.66
N GLU A 45 16.63 -3.87 -4.09
CA GLU A 45 16.46 -5.19 -4.69
C GLU A 45 15.35 -5.16 -5.76
N GLU A 46 15.57 -5.86 -6.87
CA GLU A 46 14.58 -5.99 -7.94
C GLU A 46 13.46 -6.93 -7.49
N GLY A 47 12.22 -6.46 -7.51
CA GLY A 47 11.08 -7.22 -7.01
C GLY A 47 9.77 -6.46 -7.03
N GLU A 48 8.78 -7.04 -6.35
CA GLU A 48 7.39 -6.58 -6.38
C GLU A 48 6.86 -6.40 -4.95
N PHE A 49 6.18 -5.27 -4.72
CA PHE A 49 5.45 -4.99 -3.50
C PHE A 49 4.05 -5.54 -3.60
N THR A 50 3.76 -6.52 -2.77
CA THR A 50 2.43 -7.10 -2.64
C THR A 50 1.70 -6.53 -1.41
N CYS A 51 0.39 -6.70 -1.34
CA CYS A 51 -0.38 -6.31 -0.18
C CYS A 51 -0.09 -7.27 0.98
N ALA A 52 0.41 -6.78 2.12
CA ALA A 52 0.66 -7.63 3.29
C ALA A 52 -0.58 -8.43 3.75
N GLY A 53 -1.78 -7.90 3.47
CA GLY A 53 -3.03 -8.58 3.78
C GLY A 53 -3.35 -9.77 2.87
N CYS A 54 -3.35 -9.54 1.56
CA CYS A 54 -3.88 -10.50 0.58
C CYS A 54 -2.84 -11.11 -0.37
N GLY A 55 -1.63 -10.55 -0.42
CA GLY A 55 -0.56 -10.95 -1.34
C GLY A 55 -0.79 -10.50 -2.79
N THR A 56 -1.74 -9.60 -3.07
CA THR A 56 -1.91 -9.05 -4.42
C THR A 56 -0.76 -8.11 -4.75
N GLU A 57 -0.18 -8.20 -5.95
CA GLU A 57 0.85 -7.30 -6.47
C GLU A 57 0.29 -5.87 -6.65
N LEU A 58 0.94 -4.88 -6.04
CA LEU A 58 0.48 -3.48 -6.03
C LEU A 58 1.47 -2.56 -6.76
N PHE A 59 2.74 -2.63 -6.40
CA PHE A 59 3.81 -1.76 -6.90
C PHE A 59 5.06 -2.58 -7.23
N SER A 60 5.92 -2.08 -8.12
CA SER A 60 7.21 -2.71 -8.39
C SER A 60 8.34 -1.79 -7.90
N THR A 61 9.50 -2.35 -7.57
CA THR A 61 10.67 -1.55 -7.16
C THR A 61 11.16 -0.63 -8.28
N ASP A 62 10.94 -0.96 -9.56
CA ASP A 62 11.24 -0.06 -10.70
C ASP A 62 10.47 1.27 -10.61
N GLN A 63 9.27 1.23 -10.01
CA GLN A 63 8.40 2.39 -9.85
C GLN A 63 8.64 3.15 -8.54
N GLN A 64 9.46 2.57 -7.65
CA GLN A 64 9.83 3.17 -6.38
C GLN A 64 10.82 4.31 -6.61
N TYR A 65 10.69 5.39 -5.84
CA TYR A 65 11.67 6.45 -5.83
C TYR A 65 11.83 7.03 -4.43
N ASP A 66 13.07 7.40 -4.06
CA ASP A 66 13.29 8.12 -2.81
C ASP A 66 12.81 9.57 -2.95
N ALA A 67 11.77 9.86 -2.19
CA ALA A 67 11.24 11.21 -2.09
C ALA A 67 11.78 11.95 -0.85
N GLY A 68 12.51 11.25 0.05
CA GLY A 68 13.12 11.83 1.24
C GLY A 68 12.13 12.20 2.35
N HIS A 69 10.90 11.67 2.30
CA HIS A 69 9.81 11.97 3.25
C HIS A 69 9.78 11.02 4.45
N GLY A 70 10.47 9.87 4.35
CA GLY A 70 10.48 8.83 5.37
C GLY A 70 9.37 7.77 5.22
N TRP A 71 8.84 7.58 4.00
CA TRP A 71 7.95 6.48 3.58
C TRP A 71 8.24 6.10 2.12
N PRO A 72 8.02 4.84 1.73
CA PRO A 72 8.17 4.41 0.35
C PRO A 72 7.19 5.18 -0.55
N SER A 73 7.74 5.73 -1.63
CA SER A 73 7.01 6.53 -2.60
C SER A 73 7.09 5.89 -3.97
N PHE A 74 5.95 5.78 -4.64
CA PHE A 74 5.84 5.23 -6.00
C PHE A 74 5.21 6.25 -6.93
N PHE A 75 5.64 6.27 -8.18
CA PHE A 75 5.04 7.16 -9.17
C PHE A 75 3.90 6.51 -9.97
N ASP A 76 3.83 5.18 -10.00
CA ASP A 76 2.83 4.42 -10.74
C ASP A 76 2.54 3.07 -10.03
N VAL A 77 1.48 2.37 -10.45
CA VAL A 77 1.04 1.05 -9.92
C VAL A 77 1.29 -0.04 -10.97
N ILE A 78 1.51 -1.30 -10.55
CA ILE A 78 1.67 -2.42 -11.49
C ILE A 78 0.40 -2.58 -12.34
N GLU A 79 -0.76 -2.60 -11.70
CA GLU A 79 -2.05 -2.72 -12.36
C GLU A 79 -3.10 -1.83 -11.70
N ASP A 80 -3.74 -0.96 -12.49
CA ASP A 80 -4.78 -0.02 -12.03
C ASP A 80 -6.00 -0.75 -11.42
N GLY A 81 -6.17 -2.04 -11.71
CA GLY A 81 -7.21 -2.90 -11.11
C GLY A 81 -6.89 -3.38 -9.69
N ASN A 82 -5.62 -3.46 -9.32
CA ASN A 82 -5.18 -3.99 -8.01
C ASN A 82 -5.22 -2.93 -6.91
N VAL A 83 -5.20 -1.65 -7.29
CA VAL A 83 -5.18 -0.50 -6.40
C VAL A 83 -6.38 0.40 -6.66
N GLU A 84 -7.26 0.53 -5.69
CA GLU A 84 -8.37 1.48 -5.75
C GLU A 84 -8.02 2.78 -5.03
N THR A 85 -8.47 3.90 -5.60
CA THR A 85 -8.29 5.22 -5.00
C THR A 85 -9.63 5.79 -4.55
N LYS A 86 -9.71 6.21 -3.28
CA LYS A 86 -10.91 6.76 -2.66
C LYS A 86 -10.66 8.18 -2.21
N LEU A 87 -11.59 9.08 -2.50
CA LEU A 87 -11.49 10.46 -2.04
C LEU A 87 -11.76 10.52 -0.53
N ASP A 88 -10.72 10.77 0.26
CA ASP A 88 -10.83 11.11 1.68
C ASP A 88 -10.96 12.63 1.85
N THR A 89 -12.13 13.05 2.33
CA THR A 89 -12.38 14.46 2.70
C THR A 89 -12.33 14.69 4.20
N SER A 90 -11.78 13.74 4.95
CA SER A 90 -11.71 13.79 6.41
C SER A 90 -10.73 14.88 6.87
N HIS A 91 -10.94 15.38 8.10
CA HIS A 91 -10.12 16.45 8.70
C HIS A 91 -10.04 17.76 7.90
N GLY A 92 -10.99 18.00 6.98
CA GLY A 92 -11.05 19.24 6.19
C GLY A 92 -9.97 19.34 5.10
N MET A 93 -9.24 18.25 4.84
CA MET A 93 -8.30 18.13 3.73
C MET A 93 -8.90 17.23 2.66
N ARG A 94 -8.57 17.46 1.39
CA ARG A 94 -8.96 16.60 0.28
C ARG A 94 -7.74 15.77 -0.08
N ARG A 95 -7.72 14.53 0.36
CA ARG A 95 -6.67 13.56 0.04
C ARG A 95 -7.30 12.39 -0.70
N THR A 96 -6.50 11.68 -1.45
CA THR A 96 -6.96 10.46 -2.11
C THR A 96 -6.33 9.30 -1.37
N GLU A 97 -7.13 8.60 -0.57
CA GLU A 97 -6.76 7.35 0.08
C GLU A 97 -6.53 6.27 -0.98
N VAL A 98 -5.53 5.44 -0.76
CA VAL A 98 -5.19 4.31 -1.61
C VAL A 98 -5.51 3.05 -0.83
N VAL A 99 -6.34 2.18 -1.41
CA VAL A 99 -6.76 0.91 -0.83
C VAL A 99 -6.50 -0.23 -1.81
N CYS A 100 -6.28 -1.44 -1.30
CA CYS A 100 -6.18 -2.61 -2.14
C CYS A 100 -7.55 -2.92 -2.77
N GLY A 101 -7.62 -3.08 -4.09
CA GLY A 101 -8.84 -3.45 -4.81
C GLY A 101 -9.34 -4.86 -4.51
N THR A 102 -8.43 -5.75 -4.07
CA THR A 102 -8.75 -7.15 -3.73
C THR A 102 -9.34 -7.28 -2.33
N CYS A 103 -8.66 -6.78 -1.30
CA CYS A 103 -9.08 -6.95 0.11
C CYS A 103 -9.70 -5.71 0.75
N GLY A 104 -9.63 -4.56 0.08
CA GLY A 104 -10.09 -3.28 0.61
C GLY A 104 -9.22 -2.70 1.74
N GLY A 105 -8.02 -3.25 1.98
CA GLY A 105 -7.11 -2.79 3.02
C GLY A 105 -6.53 -1.41 2.71
N HIS A 106 -6.39 -0.56 3.74
CA HIS A 106 -5.79 0.76 3.64
C HIS A 106 -4.27 0.66 3.43
N LEU A 107 -3.79 1.21 2.32
CA LEU A 107 -2.37 1.20 1.96
C LEU A 107 -1.72 2.54 2.32
N GLY A 108 -2.37 3.64 1.96
CA GLY A 108 -1.84 4.98 2.21
C GLY A 108 -2.60 6.05 1.44
N HIS A 109 -1.87 7.00 0.86
CA HIS A 109 -2.46 8.13 0.14
C HIS A 109 -1.70 8.47 -1.13
N VAL A 110 -2.43 8.84 -2.17
CA VAL A 110 -1.88 9.36 -3.43
C VAL A 110 -2.08 10.87 -3.51
N PHE A 111 -1.06 11.55 -4.01
CA PHE A 111 -1.03 12.99 -4.23
C PHE A 111 -0.71 13.28 -5.70
N ASP A 112 -1.37 14.28 -6.29
CA ASP A 112 -1.08 14.77 -7.65
C ASP A 112 0.13 15.74 -7.67
N ASP A 113 1.11 15.51 -6.80
CA ASP A 113 2.37 16.29 -6.65
C ASP A 113 3.59 15.38 -6.89
N GLY A 114 3.44 14.41 -7.79
CA GLY A 114 4.50 13.47 -8.16
C GLY A 114 5.32 13.92 -9.38
N PRO A 115 6.41 13.20 -9.68
CA PRO A 115 7.23 13.45 -10.87
C PRO A 115 6.51 13.03 -12.18
N ASP A 116 6.94 13.57 -13.33
CA ASP A 116 6.56 13.06 -14.65
C ASP A 116 6.97 11.58 -14.80
N PRO A 117 6.20 10.73 -15.52
CA PRO A 117 5.12 11.07 -16.47
C PRO A 117 3.70 11.04 -15.89
N THR A 118 3.49 10.44 -14.72
CA THR A 118 2.15 10.28 -14.13
C THR A 118 1.71 11.51 -13.35
N GLY A 119 2.66 12.28 -12.79
CA GLY A 119 2.38 13.39 -11.88
C GLY A 119 1.79 12.94 -10.54
N LYS A 120 1.81 11.63 -10.26
CA LYS A 120 1.23 11.03 -9.05
C LYS A 120 2.33 10.57 -8.13
N ARG A 121 2.15 10.80 -6.83
CA ARG A 121 2.97 10.27 -5.75
C ARG A 121 2.10 9.42 -4.86
N TYR A 122 2.28 8.11 -4.95
CA TYR A 122 1.71 7.13 -4.05
C TYR A 122 2.60 7.03 -2.82
N CYS A 123 2.15 7.61 -1.71
CA CYS A 123 2.80 7.52 -0.41
C CYS A 123 2.14 6.37 0.35
N ILE A 124 2.81 5.24 0.41
CA ILE A 124 2.27 4.00 0.96
C ILE A 124 2.98 3.68 2.27
N ASN A 125 2.25 3.07 3.22
CA ASN A 125 2.86 2.56 4.43
C ASN A 125 3.61 1.26 4.08
N SER A 126 4.88 1.19 4.45
CA SER A 126 5.72 0.01 4.37
C SER A 126 5.07 -1.19 5.06
N ALA A 127 4.48 -1.00 6.25
CA ALA A 127 3.78 -2.06 6.98
C ALA A 127 2.39 -2.40 6.40
N ALA A 128 1.96 -1.79 5.29
CA ALA A 128 0.81 -2.28 4.51
C ALA A 128 1.26 -3.10 3.28
N LEU A 129 2.56 -3.11 3.00
CA LEU A 129 3.18 -3.78 1.87
C LEU A 129 4.03 -4.94 2.38
N ASP A 130 4.18 -5.93 1.53
CA ASP A 130 5.13 -7.02 1.67
C ASP A 130 6.02 -7.02 0.41
N PHE A 131 7.28 -7.39 0.53
CA PHE A 131 8.23 -7.36 -0.58
C PHE A 131 8.58 -8.78 -1.01
N ASP A 132 8.30 -9.09 -2.28
CA ASP A 132 8.68 -10.34 -2.95
C ASP A 132 9.84 -10.02 -3.90
N GLY A 133 11.06 -10.42 -3.52
CA GLY A 133 12.26 -10.25 -4.32
C GLY A 133 12.44 -11.39 -5.32
N ASP A 134 12.78 -11.07 -6.58
CA ASP A 134 13.05 -12.07 -7.62
C ASP A 134 14.49 -12.61 -7.44
N GLU A 135 14.66 -13.84 -6.94
CA GLU A 135 15.97 -14.51 -6.74
C GLU A 135 16.66 -15.00 -8.03
#